data_AF-A0A926RBM2-F1
#
_entry.id   AF-A0A926RBM2-F1
#
_cell.length_a   1.000
_cell.length_b   1.000
_cell.length_c   1.000
_cell.angle_alpha   90.00
_cell.angle_beta   90.00
_cell.angle_gamma   90.00
#
_symmetry.space_group_name_H-M   'P 1'
#
loop_
_entity.id
_entity.type
_entity.pdbx_description
1 polymer ?
#
loop_
_entity_poly.entity_id
_entity_poly.type
_entity_poly.pdbx_seq_one_letter_code
_entity_poly.pdbx_strand_id
1 'polypeptide(L)'
;MQKCTLALGCFWKPEENFKGKPGILETEVGYAGGSNQNVTYEEVCTGNTGHAEVVRLTFDEAKISYKKILDLFFKMHDPTQKDMQYPDVGTQYRSEIFYETDQQKIEASKILNQFNEKLNGKIQTNISKIKNYCKAEEYHQKYIEKNK
;
A
#
# COMPACT_ATOMS: atom_id res chain seq x y z
N MET A 1 -13.98 3.53 12.86
CA MET A 1 -13.44 2.65 11.80
C MET A 1 -12.80 3.53 10.76
N GLN A 2 -11.54 3.27 10.42
CA GLN A 2 -10.78 4.06 9.45
C GLN A 2 -10.29 3.19 8.30
N LYS A 3 -9.96 3.85 7.19
CA LYS A 3 -9.33 3.24 6.03
C LYS A 3 -7.93 3.79 5.81
N CYS A 4 -7.04 2.96 5.27
CA CYS A 4 -5.76 3.41 4.75
C CYS A 4 -5.38 2.59 3.51
N THR A 5 -4.69 3.21 2.58
CA THR A 5 -4.29 2.60 1.30
C THR A 5 -2.77 2.64 1.16
N LEU A 6 -2.15 1.48 0.92
CA LEU A 6 -0.70 1.30 0.99
C LEU A 6 -0.20 0.57 -0.27
N ALA A 7 0.82 1.12 -0.94
CA ALA A 7 1.56 0.47 -2.02
C ALA A 7 2.91 -0.04 -1.51
N LEU A 8 3.18 -1.32 -1.67
CA LEU A 8 4.37 -1.98 -1.13
C LEU A 8 4.82 -3.19 -1.95
N GLY A 9 4.79 -3.04 -3.29
CA GLY A 9 5.10 -4.11 -4.24
C GLY A 9 3.84 -4.85 -4.73
N CYS A 10 4.02 -6.07 -5.24
CA CYS A 10 2.92 -6.93 -5.67
C CYS A 10 1.90 -7.09 -4.54
N PHE A 11 0.66 -6.64 -4.74
CA PHE A 11 -0.35 -6.49 -3.68
C PHE A 11 -0.86 -7.80 -3.04
N TRP A 12 -0.58 -8.97 -3.64
CA TRP A 12 -1.06 -10.26 -3.14
C TRP A 12 -0.42 -10.65 -1.81
N LYS A 13 0.90 -10.46 -1.69
CA LYS A 13 1.63 -10.80 -0.47
C LYS A 13 1.31 -9.83 0.68
N PRO A 14 1.27 -8.50 0.46
CA PRO A 14 0.77 -7.53 1.42
C PRO A 14 -0.64 -7.82 1.93
N GLU A 15 -1.59 -8.13 1.04
CA GLU A 15 -2.96 -8.47 1.44
C GLU A 15 -2.97 -9.64 2.44
N GLU A 16 -2.34 -10.77 2.08
CA GLU A 16 -2.23 -11.93 2.97
C GLU A 16 -1.52 -11.60 4.29
N ASN A 17 -0.48 -10.76 4.25
CA ASN A 17 0.28 -10.39 5.44
C ASN A 17 -0.52 -9.52 6.42
N PHE A 18 -1.39 -8.63 5.93
CA PHE A 18 -2.26 -7.79 6.75
C PHE A 18 -3.51 -8.54 7.22
N LYS A 19 -4.01 -9.46 6.40
CA LYS A 19 -5.19 -10.25 6.70
C LYS A 19 -5.01 -11.03 8.02
N GLY A 20 -6.06 -11.02 8.84
CA GLY A 20 -6.08 -11.72 10.13
C GLY A 20 -5.27 -11.06 11.25
N LYS A 21 -4.62 -9.91 11.00
CA LYS A 21 -3.99 -9.15 12.08
C LYS A 21 -5.07 -8.57 13.02
N PRO A 22 -4.88 -8.63 14.35
CA PRO A 22 -5.81 -8.03 15.30
C PRO A 22 -6.10 -6.56 14.98
N GLY A 23 -7.38 -6.22 14.84
CA GLY A 23 -7.84 -4.86 14.51
C GLY A 23 -7.98 -4.57 13.01
N ILE A 24 -7.43 -5.40 12.11
CA ILE A 24 -7.74 -5.33 10.68
C ILE A 24 -9.07 -6.06 10.45
N LEU A 25 -10.06 -5.31 9.96
CA LEU A 25 -11.42 -5.81 9.72
C LEU A 25 -11.59 -6.32 8.30
N GLU A 26 -10.96 -5.66 7.32
CA GLU A 26 -11.05 -5.99 5.91
C GLU A 26 -9.75 -5.65 5.20
N THR A 27 -9.41 -6.45 4.20
CA THR A 27 -8.33 -6.20 3.24
C THR A 27 -8.92 -6.29 1.83
N GLU A 28 -8.54 -5.36 0.96
CA GLU A 28 -8.93 -5.33 -0.45
C GLU A 28 -7.74 -4.88 -1.28
N VAL A 29 -7.50 -5.51 -2.43
CA VAL A 29 -6.46 -5.08 -3.37
C VAL A 29 -7.03 -4.21 -4.48
N GLY A 30 -6.23 -3.28 -4.99
CA GLY A 30 -6.66 -2.33 -6.00
C GLY A 30 -5.53 -1.52 -6.61
N TYR A 31 -5.93 -0.47 -7.33
CA TYR A 31 -5.07 0.44 -8.07
C TYR A 31 -5.32 1.88 -7.61
N ALA A 32 -4.27 2.63 -7.27
CA ALA A 32 -4.40 4.01 -6.80
C ALA A 32 -3.27 4.92 -7.30
N GLY A 33 -3.51 6.24 -7.31
CA GLY A 33 -2.51 7.26 -7.62
C GLY A 33 -2.30 7.56 -9.11
N GLY A 34 -2.97 6.84 -10.00
CA GLY A 34 -2.85 7.04 -11.45
C GLY A 34 -3.76 8.14 -12.00
N SER A 35 -3.82 8.26 -13.32
CA SER A 35 -4.52 9.35 -14.01
C SER A 35 -6.03 9.14 -14.16
N ASN A 36 -6.48 7.88 -14.27
CA ASN A 36 -7.87 7.52 -14.56
C ASN A 36 -8.60 7.02 -13.30
N GLN A 37 -9.93 7.09 -13.26
CA GLN A 37 -10.71 6.56 -12.12
C GLN A 37 -10.92 5.05 -12.20
N ASN A 38 -11.03 4.51 -13.41
CA ASN A 38 -11.19 3.10 -13.69
C ASN A 38 -10.02 2.65 -14.56
N VAL A 39 -9.43 1.51 -14.22
CA VAL A 39 -8.29 0.91 -14.92
C VAL A 39 -8.39 -0.61 -14.76
N THR A 40 -7.96 -1.37 -15.77
CA THR A 40 -7.83 -2.83 -15.66
C THR A 40 -6.42 -3.24 -15.25
N TYR A 41 -6.27 -4.48 -14.77
CA TYR A 41 -4.95 -5.03 -14.49
C TYR A 41 -3.99 -4.93 -15.69
N GLU A 42 -4.46 -5.24 -16.90
CA GLU A 42 -3.65 -5.22 -18.12
C GLU A 42 -3.16 -3.81 -18.43
N GLU A 43 -4.01 -2.79 -18.25
CA GLU A 43 -3.63 -1.40 -18.42
C GLU A 43 -2.57 -0.99 -17.40
N VAL A 44 -2.70 -1.39 -16.13
CA VAL A 44 -1.69 -1.13 -15.09
C VAL A 44 -0.37 -1.80 -15.41
N CYS A 45 -0.39 -3.03 -15.92
CA CYS A 45 0.81 -3.78 -16.33
C CYS A 45 1.62 -3.07 -17.42
N THR A 46 1.03 -2.18 -18.20
CA THR A 46 1.77 -1.37 -19.19
C THR A 46 2.74 -0.36 -18.55
N GLY A 47 2.56 -0.03 -17.26
CA GLY A 47 3.34 0.98 -16.54
C GLY A 47 2.97 2.43 -16.88
N ASN A 48 2.06 2.67 -17.83
CA ASN A 48 1.76 4.00 -18.35
C ASN A 48 0.59 4.72 -17.66
N THR A 49 -0.14 4.04 -16.79
CA THR A 49 -1.36 4.59 -16.18
C THR A 49 -1.08 5.44 -14.92
N GLY A 50 0.13 5.32 -14.37
CA GLY A 50 0.54 5.94 -13.10
C GLY A 50 -0.03 5.29 -11.84
N HIS A 51 -0.86 4.24 -11.97
CA HIS A 51 -1.39 3.54 -10.81
C HIS A 51 -0.30 2.72 -10.11
N ALA A 52 -0.38 2.65 -8.78
CA ALA A 52 0.30 1.64 -7.97
C ALA A 52 -0.67 0.50 -7.66
N GLU A 53 -0.15 -0.72 -7.58
CA GLU A 53 -0.80 -1.80 -6.85
C GLU A 53 -0.83 -1.45 -5.36
N VAL A 54 -2.02 -1.53 -4.77
CA VAL A 54 -2.24 -1.16 -3.37
C VAL A 54 -3.06 -2.21 -2.64
N VAL A 55 -2.84 -2.27 -1.33
CA VAL A 55 -3.80 -2.86 -0.38
C VAL A 55 -4.52 -1.75 0.37
N ARG A 56 -5.85 -1.80 0.37
CA ARG A 56 -6.71 -0.97 1.20
C ARG A 56 -7.17 -1.76 2.41
N LEU A 57 -6.96 -1.19 3.59
CA LEU A 57 -7.31 -1.79 4.87
C LEU A 57 -8.47 -1.02 5.48
N THR A 58 -9.49 -1.74 5.97
CA THR A 58 -10.45 -1.19 6.94
C THR A 58 -10.04 -1.68 8.32
N PHE A 59 -9.84 -0.78 9.28
CA PHE A 59 -9.36 -1.15 10.61
C PHE A 59 -10.13 -0.47 11.75
N ASP A 60 -10.11 -1.15 12.90
CA ASP A 60 -10.65 -0.69 14.17
C ASP A 60 -9.55 0.01 14.97
N GLU A 61 -9.65 1.34 15.04
CA GLU A 61 -8.68 2.20 15.73
C GLU A 61 -8.59 1.96 17.24
N ALA A 62 -9.60 1.32 17.85
CA ALA A 62 -9.56 0.91 19.24
C ALA A 62 -8.68 -0.35 19.46
N LYS A 63 -8.41 -1.12 18.39
CA LYS A 63 -7.62 -2.37 18.44
C LYS A 63 -6.24 -2.22 17.83
N ILE A 64 -6.11 -1.44 16.75
CA ILE A 64 -4.83 -1.18 16.09
C ILE A 64 -4.72 0.29 15.69
N SER A 65 -3.61 0.92 16.04
CA SER A 65 -3.34 2.30 15.63
C SER A 65 -2.81 2.38 14.20
N TYR A 66 -3.09 3.48 13.52
CA TYR A 66 -2.53 3.76 12.20
C TYR A 66 -0.99 3.72 12.22
N LYS A 67 -0.37 4.30 13.26
CA LYS A 67 1.07 4.15 13.54
C LYS A 67 1.56 2.70 13.50
N LYS A 68 0.81 1.76 14.09
CA LYS A 68 1.19 0.34 14.11
C LYS A 68 1.06 -0.30 12.73
N ILE A 69 0.06 0.09 11.96
CA ILE A 69 -0.08 -0.32 10.55
C ILE A 69 1.12 0.16 9.73
N LEU A 70 1.56 1.41 9.92
CA LEU A 70 2.74 1.93 9.24
C LEU A 70 4.05 1.26 9.67
N ASP A 71 4.21 0.93 10.95
CA ASP A 71 5.34 0.13 11.44
C ASP A 71 5.39 -1.25 10.77
N LEU A 72 4.24 -1.88 10.53
CA LEU A 72 4.13 -3.13 9.79
C LEU A 72 4.46 -2.94 8.31
N PHE A 73 3.93 -1.89 7.68
CA PHE A 73 4.21 -1.52 6.29
C PHE A 73 5.72 -1.45 6.00
N PHE A 74 6.48 -0.69 6.79
CA PHE A 74 7.93 -0.54 6.61
C PHE A 74 8.74 -1.81 6.91
N LYS A 75 8.14 -2.82 7.54
CA LYS A 75 8.78 -4.12 7.81
C LYS A 75 8.42 -5.19 6.77
N MET A 76 7.41 -4.95 5.93
CA MET A 76 6.88 -5.95 5.00
C MET A 76 7.51 -5.91 3.61
N HIS A 77 8.27 -4.87 3.29
CA HIS A 77 8.89 -4.67 1.98
C HIS A 77 10.19 -3.87 2.14
N ASP A 78 11.00 -3.77 1.08
CA ASP A 78 12.15 -2.86 1.05
C ASP A 78 11.71 -1.44 0.60
N PRO A 79 11.63 -0.46 1.52
CA PRO A 79 11.19 0.91 1.19
C PRO A 79 12.29 1.74 0.54
N THR A 80 13.49 1.19 0.31
CA THR A 80 14.62 1.89 -0.33
C THR A 80 14.67 1.66 -1.84
N GLN A 81 13.85 0.74 -2.35
CA GLN A 81 13.73 0.46 -3.77
C GLN A 81 12.77 1.45 -4.43
N LYS A 82 13.26 2.12 -5.47
CA LYS A 82 12.48 3.06 -6.27
C LYS A 82 11.80 2.33 -7.42
N ASP A 83 10.49 2.51 -7.57
CA ASP A 83 9.69 1.98 -8.68
C ASP A 83 9.88 0.47 -8.92
N MET A 84 10.08 -0.29 -7.84
CA MET A 84 10.20 -1.74 -7.84
C MET A 84 10.04 -2.31 -6.42
N GLN A 85 9.76 -3.60 -6.34
CA GLN A 85 9.95 -4.43 -5.16
C GLN A 85 10.43 -5.81 -5.61
N TYR A 86 11.71 -6.11 -5.42
CA TYR A 86 12.33 -7.32 -5.97
C TYR A 86 11.47 -8.59 -5.75
N PRO A 87 11.20 -9.38 -6.79
CA PRO A 87 11.73 -9.30 -8.17
C PRO A 87 10.94 -8.39 -9.12
N ASP A 88 9.85 -7.78 -8.67
CA ASP A 88 8.89 -7.05 -9.50
C ASP A 88 9.39 -5.63 -9.80
N VAL A 89 9.48 -5.27 -11.09
CA VAL A 89 10.00 -3.99 -11.58
C VAL A 89 8.90 -3.21 -12.30
N GLY A 90 8.72 -1.95 -11.93
CA GLY A 90 7.73 -1.07 -12.53
C GLY A 90 7.14 -0.09 -11.53
N THR A 91 6.69 1.06 -12.03
CA THR A 91 6.09 2.12 -11.21
C THR A 91 4.86 1.63 -10.44
N GLN A 92 4.18 0.59 -10.91
CA GLN A 92 3.06 -0.03 -10.21
C GLN A 92 3.47 -0.70 -8.89
N TYR A 93 4.74 -1.08 -8.73
CA TYR A 93 5.27 -1.75 -7.54
C TYR A 93 5.97 -0.80 -6.56
N ARG A 94 5.90 0.51 -6.79
CA ARG A 94 6.55 1.52 -5.94
C ARG A 94 6.03 1.49 -4.50
N SER A 95 6.86 1.95 -3.57
CA SER A 95 6.47 2.18 -2.18
C SER A 95 5.73 3.52 -2.05
N GLU A 96 4.49 3.51 -1.55
CA GLU A 96 3.70 4.74 -1.37
C GLU A 96 2.63 4.58 -0.28
N ILE A 97 2.45 5.62 0.53
CA ILE A 97 1.40 5.73 1.53
C ILE A 97 0.37 6.74 1.04
N PHE A 98 -0.84 6.28 0.76
CA PHE A 98 -1.94 7.14 0.35
C PHE A 98 -2.81 7.51 1.57
N TYR A 99 -2.69 8.76 2.01
CA TYR A 99 -3.45 9.26 3.18
C TYR A 99 -4.84 9.78 2.78
N GLU A 100 -5.82 9.56 3.64
CA GLU A 100 -7.20 10.05 3.50
C GLU A 100 -7.42 11.35 4.28
N THR A 101 -6.71 11.53 5.40
CA THR A 101 -6.84 12.69 6.29
C THR A 101 -5.50 13.36 6.56
N ASP A 102 -5.53 14.64 6.96
CA ASP A 102 -4.31 15.36 7.33
C ASP A 102 -3.63 14.75 8.56
N GLN A 103 -4.40 14.15 9.47
CA GLN A 103 -3.85 13.41 10.60
C GLN A 103 -3.03 12.19 10.15
N GLN A 104 -3.55 11.42 9.17
CA GLN A 104 -2.79 10.32 8.57
C GLN A 104 -1.52 10.81 7.87
N LYS A 105 -1.57 11.97 7.19
CA LYS A 105 -0.37 12.58 6.60
C LYS A 105 0.70 12.88 7.66
N ILE A 106 0.32 13.53 8.76
CA ILE A 106 1.24 13.88 9.85
C ILE A 106 1.86 12.63 10.47
N GLU A 107 1.05 11.62 10.75
CA GLU A 107 1.52 10.35 11.31
C GLU A 107 2.42 9.58 10.34
N ALA A 108 2.06 9.54 9.04
CA ALA A 108 2.86 8.92 8.00
C ALA A 108 4.23 9.59 7.87
N SER A 109 4.29 10.92 7.81
CA SER A 109 5.55 11.66 7.74
C SER A 109 6.42 11.40 8.96
N LYS A 110 5.82 11.36 10.16
CA LYS A 110 6.56 11.07 11.40
C LYS A 110 7.19 9.67 11.37
N ILE A 111 6.43 8.65 10.97
CA ILE A 111 6.93 7.27 10.92
C ILE A 111 7.96 7.10 9.80
N LEU A 112 7.71 7.69 8.62
CA LEU A 112 8.68 7.69 7.53
C LEU A 112 10.02 8.25 7.99
N ASN A 113 10.04 9.42 8.64
CA ASN A 113 11.28 10.03 9.12
C ASN A 113 12.04 9.12 10.10
N GLN A 114 11.33 8.46 11.02
CA GLN A 114 11.94 7.52 11.97
C GLN A 114 12.58 6.30 11.30
N PHE A 115 11.98 5.77 10.24
CA PHE A 115 12.58 4.70 9.45
C PHE A 115 13.69 5.22 8.53
N ASN A 116 13.55 6.43 8.00
CA ASN A 116 14.52 7.01 7.09
C ASN A 116 15.85 7.29 7.78
N GLU A 117 15.82 7.76 9.02
CA GLU A 117 17.02 7.91 9.87
C GLU A 117 17.76 6.57 10.02
N LYS A 118 17.03 5.48 10.29
CA LYS A 118 17.60 4.13 10.45
C LYS A 118 18.17 3.57 9.14
N LEU A 119 17.64 4.02 8.01
CA LEU A 119 18.06 3.62 6.66
C LEU A 119 18.99 4.65 6.01
N ASN A 120 19.63 5.52 6.81
CA ASN A 120 20.58 6.53 6.34
C ASN A 120 20.04 7.44 5.22
N GLY A 121 18.77 7.82 5.29
CA GLY A 121 18.15 8.73 4.32
C GLY A 121 17.77 8.07 2.99
N LYS A 122 17.77 6.74 2.89
CA LYS A 122 17.57 6.01 1.62
C LYS A 122 16.12 5.70 1.26
N ILE A 123 15.14 6.01 2.11
CA ILE A 123 13.73 5.69 1.83
C ILE A 123 13.26 6.40 0.55
N GLN A 124 12.60 5.62 -0.32
CA GLN A 124 11.96 6.06 -1.56
C GLN A 124 10.42 6.08 -1.45
N THR A 125 9.87 5.72 -0.29
CA THR A 125 8.41 5.74 -0.04
C THR A 125 7.85 7.15 -0.21
N ASN A 126 6.83 7.27 -1.07
CA ASN A 126 6.08 8.51 -1.24
C ASN A 126 4.95 8.63 -0.20
N ILE A 127 4.55 9.86 0.13
CA ILE A 127 3.35 10.14 0.92
C ILE A 127 2.46 11.08 0.10
N SER A 128 1.32 10.56 -0.34
CA SER A 128 0.42 11.26 -1.26
C SER A 128 -1.01 11.26 -0.75
N LYS A 129 -1.76 12.32 -1.06
CA LYS A 129 -3.21 12.31 -0.83
C LYS A 129 -3.84 11.29 -1.77
N ILE A 130 -4.75 10.46 -1.29
CA ILE A 130 -5.50 9.57 -2.17
C ILE A 130 -6.37 10.40 -3.13
N LYS A 131 -6.22 10.17 -4.44
CA LYS A 131 -6.98 10.88 -5.50
C LYS A 131 -8.07 10.00 -6.10
N ASN A 132 -7.71 8.74 -6.35
CA ASN A 132 -8.56 7.69 -6.90
C ASN A 132 -8.21 6.36 -6.22
N TYR A 133 -9.15 5.44 -6.30
CA TYR A 133 -8.97 4.05 -5.93
C TYR A 133 -9.90 3.23 -6.80
N CYS A 134 -9.33 2.31 -7.57
CA CYS A 134 -10.07 1.33 -8.37
C CYS A 134 -9.86 -0.04 -7.72
N LYS A 135 -10.94 -0.72 -7.36
CA LYS A 135 -10.84 -2.08 -6.82
C LYS A 135 -10.34 -3.01 -7.93
N ALA A 136 -9.34 -3.83 -7.64
CA ALA A 136 -8.86 -4.83 -8.58
C ALA A 136 -9.89 -5.95 -8.76
N GLU A 137 -9.80 -6.65 -9.88
CA GLU A 137 -10.70 -7.72 -10.27
C GLU A 137 -10.79 -8.82 -9.21
N GLU A 138 -11.93 -9.49 -9.12
CA GLU A 138 -12.21 -10.48 -8.05
C GLU A 138 -11.21 -11.64 -8.02
N TYR A 139 -10.57 -11.96 -9.14
CA TYR A 139 -9.54 -13.00 -9.17
C TYR A 139 -8.25 -12.59 -8.44
N HIS A 140 -7.97 -11.29 -8.28
CA HIS A 140 -6.84 -10.79 -7.49
C HIS A 140 -7.13 -10.73 -5.98
N GLN A 141 -8.40 -10.60 -5.59
CA GLN A 141 -8.77 -10.52 -4.18
C GLN A 141 -8.46 -11.85 -3.48
N LYS A 142 -7.72 -11.82 -2.37
CA LYS A 142 -7.33 -13.01 -1.60
C LYS A 142 -6.63 -14.05 -2.47
N TYR A 143 -5.83 -13.62 -3.44
CA TYR A 143 -5.21 -14.49 -4.44
C TYR A 143 -4.43 -15.64 -3.81
N ILE A 144 -3.57 -15.35 -2.81
CA ILE A 144 -2.77 -16.39 -2.14
C ILE A 144 -3.67 -17.42 -1.44
N GLU A 145 -4.69 -17.00 -0.72
CA GLU A 145 -5.64 -17.92 -0.06
C GLU A 145 -6.36 -18.83 -1.07
N LYS A 146 -6.79 -18.28 -2.20
CA LYS A 146 -7.50 -19.03 -3.24
C LYS A 146 -6.63 -20.05 -3.97
N ASN A 147 -5.31 -19.86 -3.97
CA ASN A 147 -4.34 -20.67 -4.72
C ASN A 147 -3.34 -21.39 -3.81
N LYS A 148 -3.74 -21.71 -2.57
CA LYS A 148 -2.97 -22.57 -1.65
C LYS A 148 -3.08 -24.04 -2.00
#